data_AF-A0A2T6V094-F1
#
_entry.id   AF-A0A2T6V094-F1
#
_cell.length_a   1.000
_cell.length_b   1.000
_cell.length_c   1.000
_cell.angle_alpha   90.00
_cell.angle_beta   90.00
_cell.angle_gamma   90.00
#
_symmetry.space_group_name_H-M   'P 1'
#
loop_
_entity.id
_entity.type
_entity.pdbx_description
1 polymer ?
#
loop_
_entity_poly.entity_id
_entity_poly.type
_entity_poly.pdbx_seq_one_letter_code
_entity_poly.pdbx_strand_id
1 'polypeptide(L)' 'MFQPLLDAFIESASIEKMASKSPPPLKIAVANWWGGAEEFKKSTLYFILSQRYT' A
#
# COMPACT_ATOMS: atom_id res chain seq x y z
N MET A 1 -16.19 13.72 16.06
CA MET A 1 -15.77 14.46 14.85
C MET A 1 -14.81 13.59 14.07
N PHE A 2 -15.13 13.25 12.82
CA PHE A 2 -14.30 12.39 11.97
C PHE A 2 -13.39 13.20 11.02
N GLN A 3 -13.81 14.42 10.64
CA GLN A 3 -13.12 15.22 9.63
C GLN A 3 -11.64 15.51 9.95
N PRO A 4 -11.26 15.97 11.16
CA PRO A 4 -9.84 16.22 11.46
C PRO A 4 -8.96 14.97 11.39
N LEU A 5 -9.54 13.79 11.66
CA LEU A 5 -8.84 12.51 11.54
C LEU A 5 -8.62 12.13 10.07
N LEU A 6 -9.64 12.34 9.24
CA LEU A 6 -9.54 12.09 7.80
C LEU A 6 -8.52 13.03 7.14
N ASP A 7 -8.53 14.31 7.52
CA ASP A 7 -7.59 15.30 6.97
C ASP A 7 -6.14 14.93 7.33
N ALA A 8 -5.87 14.57 8.59
CA ALA A 8 -4.56 14.11 9.03
C ALA A 8 -4.12 12.81 8.33
N PHE A 9 -5.06 11.88 8.08
CA PHE A 9 -4.76 10.66 7.32
C PHE A 9 -4.36 10.97 5.88
N ILE A 10 -5.09 11.86 5.20
CA ILE A 10 -4.77 12.27 3.82
C ILE A 10 -3.39 12.92 3.75
N GLU A 11 -3.07 13.80 4.71
CA GLU A 11 -1.76 14.44 4.79
C GLU A 11 -0.65 13.40 4.99
N SER A 12 -0.87 12.43 5.88
CA SER A 12 0.11 11.34 6.14
C SER A 12 0.34 10.42 4.94
N ALA A 13 -0.63 10.32 4.03
CA ALA A 13 -0.55 9.47 2.84
C ALA A 13 0.09 10.18 1.62
N SER A 14 0.43 11.47 1.75
CA SER A 14 1.10 12.22 0.70
C SER A 14 2.51 11.66 0.45
N ILE A 15 2.79 11.25 -0.79
CA ILE A 15 4.08 10.69 -1.18
C ILE A 15 4.62 11.37 -2.45
N GLU A 16 5.93 11.57 -2.51
CA GLU A 16 6.57 12.16 -3.69
C GLU A 16 6.43 11.25 -4.91
N LYS A 17 6.24 11.86 -6.09
CA LYS A 17 6.19 11.10 -7.36
C LYS A 17 7.53 10.41 -7.60
N MET A 18 7.47 9.16 -8.05
CA MET A 18 8.67 8.38 -8.30
C MET A 18 9.41 8.92 -9.54
N ALA A 19 10.73 9.12 -9.41
CA ALA A 19 11.58 9.58 -10.52
C ALA A 19 11.84 8.50 -11.58
N SER A 20 11.75 7.22 -11.18
CA SER A 20 11.89 6.06 -12.05
C SER A 20 10.57 5.76 -12.77
N LYS A 21 10.63 5.50 -14.08
CA LYS A 21 9.47 5.07 -14.89
C LYS A 21 8.97 3.66 -14.54
N SER A 22 9.80 2.84 -13.88
CA SER A 22 9.48 1.47 -13.53
C SER A 22 9.76 1.21 -12.05
N PRO A 23 8.74 0.90 -11.23
CA PRO A 23 8.94 0.47 -9.86
C PRO A 23 9.71 -0.87 -9.80
N PRO A 24 10.67 -1.04 -8.87
CA PRO A 24 11.40 -2.30 -8.74
C PRO A 24 10.47 -3.47 -8.33
N PRO A 25 10.79 -4.71 -8.72
CA PRO A 25 9.94 -5.86 -8.42
C PRO A 25 10.03 -6.28 -6.95
N LEU A 26 8.89 -6.62 -6.32
CA LEU A 26 8.80 -7.10 -4.94
C LEU A 26 8.02 -8.42 -4.87
N LYS A 27 8.67 -9.46 -4.33
CA LYS A 27 8.02 -10.77 -4.10
C LYS A 27 7.58 -10.89 -2.65
N ILE A 28 6.29 -11.13 -2.43
CA ILE A 28 5.69 -11.26 -1.10
C ILE A 28 5.16 -12.69 -0.95
N ALA A 29 5.56 -13.35 0.13
CA ALA A 29 4.98 -14.62 0.55
C ALA A 29 3.88 -14.37 1.58
N VAL A 30 2.75 -15.06 1.43
CA VAL A 30 1.62 -15.03 2.38
C VAL A 30 1.57 -16.39 3.08
N ALA A 31 1.07 -16.43 4.31
CA ALA A 31 0.98 -17.66 5.07
C ALA A 31 0.11 -18.72 4.35
N ASN A 32 0.56 -19.98 4.34
CA ASN A 32 -0.10 -21.06 3.62
C ASN A 32 -1.55 -21.35 4.07
N TRP A 33 -1.89 -20.98 5.31
CA TRP A 33 -3.23 -21.18 5.86
C TRP A 33 -4.21 -20.05 5.53
N TRP A 34 -3.72 -18.95 4.93
CA TRP A 34 -4.61 -17.97 4.31
C TRP A 34 -5.15 -18.55 3.02
N GLY A 35 -6.46 -18.45 2.80
CA GLY A 35 -7.17 -18.94 1.60
C GLY A 35 -6.84 -18.17 0.31
N GLY A 36 -5.65 -17.57 0.22
CA GLY A 36 -5.20 -16.70 -0.86
C GLY A 36 -4.66 -15.36 -0.38
N ALA A 37 -4.20 -14.55 -1.32
CA ALA A 37 -3.67 -13.21 -1.06
C ALA A 37 -4.69 -12.09 -1.28
N GLU A 38 -5.97 -12.40 -1.56
CA GLU A 38 -6.95 -11.37 -1.91
C GLU A 38 -7.23 -10.39 -0.76
N GLU A 39 -7.36 -10.89 0.47
CA GLU A 39 -7.54 -10.04 1.64
C GLU A 39 -6.28 -9.21 1.93
N PHE A 40 -5.10 -9.80 1.76
CA PHE A 40 -3.82 -9.10 1.86
C PHE A 40 -3.77 -7.91 0.88
N LYS A 41 -4.20 -8.12 -0.36
CA LYS A 41 -4.17 -7.10 -1.43
C LYS A 41 -5.11 -5.92 -1.17
N LYS A 42 -6.13 -6.08 -0.31
CA LYS A 42 -7.02 -4.99 0.11
C LYS A 42 -6.47 -4.17 1.27
N SER A 43 -5.40 -4.63 1.92
CA SER A 43 -4.81 -3.95 3.07
C SER A 43 -4.14 -2.63 2.68
N THR A 44 -4.10 -1.69 3.63
CA THR A 44 -3.35 -0.44 3.49
C THR A 44 -1.86 -0.70 3.24
N LEU A 45 -1.30 -1.78 3.78
CA LEU A 45 0.09 -2.15 3.55
C LEU A 45 0.36 -2.47 2.07
N TYR A 46 -0.48 -3.30 1.45
CA TYR A 46 -0.35 -3.58 0.02
C TYR A 46 -0.55 -2.32 -0.83
N PHE A 47 -1.49 -1.45 -0.45
CA PHE A 47 -1.70 -0.17 -1.12
C PHE A 47 -0.46 0.73 -1.09
N ILE A 48 0.25 0.82 0.04
CA ILE A 48 1.49 1.60 0.17
C ILE A 48 2.60 0.98 -0.67
N LEU A 49 2.78 -0.34 -0.60
CA LEU A 49 3.82 -1.05 -1.36
C LEU A 49 3.60 -0.92 -2.88
N SER A 50 2.35 -0.96 -3.35
CA SER A 50 2.04 -0.84 -4.78
C SER A 50 2.31 0.55 -5.37
N GLN A 51 2.39 1.60 -4.53
CA GLN A 51 2.86 2.92 -5.00
C GLN A 51 4.37 2.91 -5.32
N ARG A 52 5.12 1.93 -4.79
CA ARG A 52 6.59 1.92 -4.82
C ARG A 52 7.21 0.71 -5.51
N TYR A 53 6.47 -0.36 -5.69
CA TYR A 53 6.98 -1.65 -6.18
C TYR A 53 6.00 -2.31 -7.15
N THR A 54 6.52 -3.22 -7.99
CA THR A 54 5.73 -4.04 -8.94
C THR A 54 5.72 -5.51 -8.54
#